data_AF-A0A926WZN7-F1
#
_entry.id   AF-A0A926WZN7-F1
#
_cell.length_a   1.000
_cell.length_b   1.000
_cell.length_c   1.000
_cell.angle_alpha   90.00
_cell.angle_beta   90.00
_cell.angle_gamma   90.00
#
_symmetry.space_group_name_H-M   'P 1'
#
loop_
_entity.id
_entity.type
_entity.pdbx_description
1 polymer ?
#
loop_
_entity_poly.entity_id
_entity_poly.type
_entity_poly.pdbx_seq_one_letter_code
_entity_poly.pdbx_strand_id
1 'polypeptide(L)'
;MRTVSLESLTSISRLVREEILRGYVQESCIATSKLLLQVLHELGIQARPIPNTVLVMNQPYAANVNRIGRLPQGKELETWSKQDNSYSVGLGFGMGSPDRWTGHLGILVTIANSNLLIDASVDQVNSPKRLLAIEPPVIAPVPEQFATREASVMVEQNQCLLIYTSKPGNDSFRQTPAWMHSFAPKIILERAGLLNPVQV
;
A
#
# COMPACT_ATOMS: atom_id res chain seq x y z
N MET A 1 24.01 1.68 -11.05
CA MET A 1 22.62 1.61 -10.56
C MET A 1 21.77 2.40 -11.53
N ARG A 2 20.70 1.81 -12.10
CA ARG A 2 19.76 2.59 -12.91
C ARG A 2 19.03 3.55 -11.97
N THR A 3 19.02 4.85 -12.29
CA THR A 3 18.20 5.82 -11.58
C THR A 3 16.76 5.62 -12.05
N VAL A 4 15.85 5.30 -11.13
CA VAL A 4 14.42 5.13 -11.44
C VAL A 4 13.67 6.34 -10.91
N SER A 5 12.91 7.01 -11.78
CA SER A 5 12.14 8.19 -11.41
C SER A 5 10.88 7.79 -10.62
N LEU A 6 10.31 8.75 -9.89
CA LEU A 6 9.02 8.56 -9.23
C LEU A 6 7.92 8.21 -10.25
N GLU A 7 7.97 8.76 -11.46
CA GLU A 7 7.05 8.44 -12.55
C GLU A 7 7.16 6.98 -12.98
N SER A 8 8.40 6.47 -13.13
CA SER A 8 8.64 5.06 -13.41
C SER A 8 8.12 4.15 -12.29
N LEU A 9 8.36 4.49 -11.02
CA LEU A 9 7.81 3.74 -9.89
C LEU A 9 6.28 3.73 -9.89
N THR A 10 5.64 4.86 -10.17
CA THR A 10 4.18 4.98 -10.29
C THR A 10 3.64 4.09 -11.40
N SER A 11 4.24 4.17 -12.59
CA SER A 11 3.84 3.37 -13.76
C SER A 11 3.99 1.86 -13.51
N ILE A 12 5.16 1.43 -13.02
CA ILE A 12 5.44 0.03 -12.67
C ILE A 12 4.42 -0.48 -11.66
N SER A 13 4.20 0.26 -10.57
CA SER A 13 3.31 -0.16 -9.50
C SER A 13 1.86 -0.30 -9.96
N ARG A 14 1.41 0.59 -10.86
CA ARG A 14 0.09 0.49 -11.51
C ARG A 14 -0.02 -0.77 -12.37
N LEU A 15 0.99 -1.02 -13.23
CA LEU A 15 1.02 -2.22 -14.08
C LEU A 15 1.02 -3.51 -13.25
N VAL A 16 1.74 -3.54 -12.13
CA VAL A 16 1.71 -4.65 -11.18
C VAL A 16 0.31 -4.86 -10.63
N ARG A 17 -0.36 -3.80 -10.17
CA ARG A 17 -1.71 -3.90 -9.62
C ARG A 17 -2.71 -4.41 -10.66
N GLU A 18 -2.66 -3.87 -11.87
CA GLU A 18 -3.49 -4.33 -12.99
C GLU A 18 -3.28 -5.82 -13.29
N GLU A 19 -2.02 -6.28 -13.30
CA GLU A 19 -1.71 -7.68 -13.60
C GLU A 19 -2.24 -8.62 -12.50
N ILE A 20 -2.07 -8.26 -11.22
CA ILE A 20 -2.62 -9.04 -10.12
C ILE A 20 -4.15 -9.13 -10.20
N LEU A 21 -4.83 -8.02 -10.49
CA LEU A 21 -6.30 -8.00 -10.57
C LEU A 21 -6.88 -8.84 -11.73
N ARG A 22 -6.06 -9.32 -12.67
CA ARG A 22 -6.50 -10.26 -13.73
C ARG A 22 -6.70 -11.69 -13.21
N GLY A 23 -5.99 -12.08 -12.15
CA GLY A 23 -6.00 -13.45 -11.62
C GLY A 23 -6.32 -13.56 -10.13
N TYR A 24 -6.35 -12.44 -9.41
CA TYR A 24 -6.62 -12.37 -7.98
C TYR A 24 -7.80 -11.45 -7.67
N VAL A 25 -8.41 -11.67 -6.52
CA VAL A 25 -9.40 -10.75 -5.96
C VAL A 25 -8.76 -9.43 -5.52
N GLN A 26 -9.58 -8.43 -5.27
CA GLN A 26 -9.14 -7.10 -4.84
C GLN A 26 -8.31 -7.12 -3.55
N GLU A 27 -8.64 -8.01 -2.60
CA GLU A 27 -7.92 -8.27 -1.33
C GLU A 27 -6.62 -9.07 -1.56
N SER A 28 -5.67 -8.51 -2.31
CA SER A 28 -4.44 -9.21 -2.77
C SER A 28 -3.15 -8.42 -2.52
N CYS A 29 -3.09 -7.69 -1.40
CA CYS A 29 -1.92 -6.87 -1.03
C CYS A 29 -0.60 -7.65 -0.98
N ILE A 30 -0.62 -8.90 -0.52
CA ILE A 30 0.58 -9.77 -0.48
C ILE A 30 1.08 -10.10 -1.89
N ALA A 31 0.19 -10.55 -2.78
CA ALA A 31 0.52 -10.86 -4.17
C ALA A 31 1.04 -9.61 -4.92
N THR A 32 0.36 -8.48 -4.73
CA THR A 32 0.74 -7.18 -5.29
C THR A 32 2.13 -6.76 -4.82
N SER A 33 2.38 -6.83 -3.51
CA SER A 33 3.70 -6.51 -2.93
C SER A 33 4.79 -7.47 -3.43
N LYS A 34 4.49 -8.76 -3.52
CA LYS A 34 5.44 -9.78 -3.95
C LYS A 34 5.88 -9.56 -5.41
N LEU A 35 4.95 -9.37 -6.33
CA LEU A 35 5.27 -9.09 -7.73
C LEU A 35 6.02 -7.76 -7.87
N LEU A 36 5.58 -6.70 -7.17
CA LEU A 36 6.28 -5.41 -7.17
C LEU A 36 7.73 -5.56 -6.69
N LEU A 37 7.97 -6.29 -5.59
CA LEU A 37 9.30 -6.55 -5.07
C LEU A 37 10.19 -7.24 -6.11
N GLN A 38 9.67 -8.27 -6.78
CA GLN A 38 10.41 -8.99 -7.83
C GLN A 38 10.78 -8.06 -8.99
N VAL A 39 9.84 -7.22 -9.46
CA VAL A 39 10.11 -6.25 -10.53
C VAL A 39 11.17 -5.23 -10.12
N LEU A 40 11.11 -4.70 -8.90
CA LEU A 40 12.10 -3.74 -8.40
C LEU A 40 13.49 -4.39 -8.26
N HIS A 41 13.56 -5.64 -7.82
CA HIS A 41 14.82 -6.38 -7.73
C HIS A 41 15.44 -6.66 -9.10
N GLU A 42 14.65 -7.01 -10.11
CA GLU A 42 15.11 -7.16 -11.51
C GLU A 42 15.69 -5.85 -12.08
N LEU A 43 15.18 -4.70 -11.62
CA LEU A 43 15.71 -3.38 -11.97
C LEU A 43 16.95 -2.98 -11.15
N GLY A 44 17.39 -3.81 -10.20
CA GLY A 44 18.51 -3.53 -9.30
C GLY A 44 18.18 -2.46 -8.24
N ILE A 45 16.91 -2.25 -7.94
CA ILE A 45 16.44 -1.28 -6.94
C ILE A 45 16.40 -1.95 -5.57
N GLN A 46 16.97 -1.28 -4.57
CA GLN A 46 16.89 -1.73 -3.18
C GLN A 46 15.47 -1.55 -2.65
N ALA A 47 14.77 -2.66 -2.49
CA ALA A 47 13.40 -2.71 -2.01
C ALA A 47 13.21 -3.89 -1.04
N ARG A 48 12.30 -3.73 -0.09
CA ARG A 48 11.91 -4.79 0.86
C ARG A 48 10.44 -4.68 1.26
N PRO A 49 9.79 -5.81 1.62
CA PRO A 49 8.45 -5.74 2.17
C PRO A 49 8.45 -4.99 3.51
N ILE A 50 7.39 -4.22 3.75
CA ILE A 50 7.13 -3.55 5.02
C ILE A 50 5.70 -3.86 5.46
N PRO A 51 5.52 -4.76 6.45
CA PRO A 51 4.24 -4.95 7.10
C PRO A 51 3.81 -3.65 7.77
N ASN A 52 2.54 -3.31 7.62
CA ASN A 52 1.98 -2.09 8.16
C ASN A 52 0.47 -2.29 8.43
N THR A 53 -0.11 -1.30 9.09
CA THR A 53 -1.55 -1.06 9.10
C THR A 53 -1.83 0.24 8.38
N VAL A 54 -2.96 0.35 7.70
CA VAL A 54 -3.40 1.63 7.13
C VAL A 54 -4.82 1.93 7.52
N LEU A 55 -5.03 3.12 8.10
CA LEU A 55 -6.34 3.68 8.35
C LEU A 55 -6.65 4.68 7.24
N VAL A 56 -7.67 4.39 6.45
CA VAL A 56 -8.14 5.28 5.38
C VAL A 56 -9.41 5.96 5.84
N MET A 57 -9.47 7.28 5.66
CA MET A 57 -10.58 8.14 6.03
C MET A 57 -11.08 8.88 4.80
N ASN A 58 -12.39 8.96 4.64
CA ASN A 58 -12.98 9.87 3.67
C ASN A 58 -12.88 11.33 4.15
N GLN A 59 -13.17 12.27 3.25
CA GLN A 59 -13.00 13.70 3.51
C GLN A 59 -13.76 14.19 4.77
N PRO A 60 -15.04 13.85 5.03
CA PRO A 60 -15.72 14.28 6.26
C PRO A 60 -15.05 13.76 7.53
N TYR A 61 -14.60 12.50 7.53
CA TYR A 61 -13.92 11.92 8.69
C TYR A 61 -12.57 12.61 8.92
N ALA A 62 -11.79 12.84 7.86
CA ALA A 62 -10.52 13.55 7.94
C ALA A 62 -10.69 14.99 8.47
N ALA A 63 -11.73 15.70 8.02
CA ALA A 63 -12.06 17.03 8.51
C ALA A 63 -12.39 17.03 10.02
N ASN A 64 -13.13 16.03 10.49
CA ASN A 64 -13.43 15.86 11.90
C ASN A 64 -12.16 15.58 12.73
N VAL A 65 -11.27 14.69 12.26
CA VAL A 65 -9.97 14.42 12.91
C VAL A 65 -9.11 15.68 12.98
N ASN A 66 -8.99 16.42 11.88
CA ASN A 66 -8.21 17.65 11.83
C ASN A 66 -8.78 18.72 12.78
N ARG A 67 -10.11 18.84 12.87
CA ARG A 67 -10.78 19.78 13.77
C ARG A 67 -10.51 19.49 15.24
N ILE A 68 -10.49 18.21 15.65
CA ILE A 68 -10.31 17.84 17.06
C ILE A 68 -8.87 17.48 17.44
N GLY A 69 -7.98 17.35 16.46
CA GLY A 69 -6.56 17.02 16.66
C GLY A 69 -6.28 15.58 17.12
N ARG A 70 -7.25 14.66 17.00
CA ARG A 70 -7.10 13.24 17.37
C ARG A 70 -8.09 12.33 16.65
N LEU A 71 -7.84 11.03 16.70
CA LEU A 71 -8.83 10.02 16.30
C LEU A 71 -10.04 10.01 17.26
N PRO A 72 -11.25 9.69 16.77
CA PRO A 72 -12.44 9.58 17.60
C PRO A 72 -12.33 8.39 18.57
N GLN A 73 -13.00 8.50 19.70
CA GLN A 73 -13.01 7.51 20.77
C GLN A 73 -14.46 7.18 21.20
N GLY A 74 -14.70 5.92 21.54
CA GLY A 74 -15.99 5.45 22.05
C GLY A 74 -17.15 5.80 21.12
N LYS A 75 -18.14 6.54 21.64
CA LYS A 75 -19.37 6.91 20.92
C LYS A 75 -19.15 7.89 19.77
N GLU A 76 -18.01 8.57 19.69
CA GLU A 76 -17.71 9.52 18.62
C GLU A 76 -17.70 8.84 17.23
N LEU A 77 -17.23 7.59 17.16
CA LEU A 77 -17.20 6.79 15.92
C LEU A 77 -18.61 6.62 15.33
N GLU A 78 -19.58 6.22 16.15
CA GLU A 78 -20.96 6.07 15.70
C GLU A 78 -21.62 7.40 15.33
N THR A 79 -21.36 8.44 16.13
CA THR A 79 -21.92 9.76 15.91
C THR A 79 -21.48 10.33 14.57
N TRP A 80 -20.19 10.32 14.27
CA TRP A 80 -19.65 10.86 13.02
C TRP A 80 -20.16 10.11 11.79
N SER A 81 -20.27 8.79 11.88
CA SER A 81 -20.80 7.98 10.78
C SER A 81 -22.28 8.29 10.51
N LYS A 82 -23.10 8.46 11.55
CA LYS A 82 -24.55 8.74 11.43
C LYS A 82 -24.84 10.17 10.99
N GLN A 83 -24.02 11.14 11.38
CA GLN A 83 -24.30 12.56 11.18
C GLN A 83 -23.66 13.13 9.91
N ASP A 84 -22.42 12.74 9.62
CA ASP A 84 -21.59 13.47 8.65
C ASP A 84 -21.16 12.61 7.45
N ASN A 85 -21.72 11.41 7.30
CA ASN A 85 -21.20 10.39 6.37
C ASN A 85 -19.69 10.17 6.56
N SER A 86 -19.19 10.30 7.80
CA SER A 86 -17.77 10.10 8.10
C SER A 86 -17.48 8.61 8.16
N TYR A 87 -16.63 8.13 7.26
CA TYR A 87 -16.25 6.73 7.18
C TYR A 87 -14.75 6.56 7.24
N SER A 88 -14.33 5.50 7.92
CA SER A 88 -12.97 5.01 7.88
C SER A 88 -12.93 3.50 7.66
N VAL A 89 -11.86 3.02 7.04
CA VAL A 89 -11.57 1.59 6.83
C VAL A 89 -10.13 1.34 7.25
N GLY A 90 -9.94 0.34 8.10
CA GLY A 90 -8.63 -0.12 8.51
C GLY A 90 -8.22 -1.38 7.75
N LEU A 91 -7.02 -1.40 7.19
CA LEU A 91 -6.34 -2.61 6.71
C LEU A 91 -5.25 -3.01 7.69
N GLY A 92 -5.12 -4.31 7.94
CA GLY A 92 -4.21 -4.85 8.96
C GLY A 92 -4.71 -4.70 10.40
N PHE A 93 -5.98 -4.35 10.61
CA PHE A 93 -6.64 -4.33 11.91
C PHE A 93 -7.50 -5.57 12.11
N GLY A 94 -7.64 -6.04 13.35
CA GLY A 94 -8.53 -7.16 13.74
C GLY A 94 -7.80 -8.43 14.17
N MET A 95 -8.57 -9.43 14.59
CA MET A 95 -8.07 -10.78 14.90
C MET A 95 -8.03 -11.61 13.62
N GLY A 96 -7.01 -12.44 13.47
CA GLY A 96 -6.86 -13.23 12.26
C GLY A 96 -7.81 -14.38 12.19
N SER A 97 -8.07 -14.84 10.98
CA SER A 97 -8.60 -16.17 10.75
C SER A 97 -7.49 -17.05 10.17
N PRO A 98 -7.60 -18.39 10.30
CA PRO A 98 -6.65 -19.31 9.67
C PRO A 98 -6.46 -19.03 8.15
N ASP A 99 -7.49 -18.50 7.50
CA ASP A 99 -7.51 -18.24 6.06
C ASP A 99 -7.17 -16.79 5.67
N ARG A 100 -6.95 -15.89 6.64
CA ARG A 100 -6.69 -14.46 6.36
C ARG A 100 -5.52 -13.93 7.19
N TRP A 101 -4.53 -13.40 6.49
CA TRP A 101 -3.42 -12.70 7.13
C TRP A 101 -3.88 -11.35 7.71
N THR A 102 -3.62 -11.13 9.00
CA THR A 102 -3.92 -9.87 9.70
C THR A 102 -2.81 -8.86 9.58
N GLY A 103 -2.61 -8.41 8.36
CA GLY A 103 -1.71 -7.31 8.10
C GLY A 103 -2.06 -6.63 6.80
N HIS A 104 -1.41 -5.50 6.57
CA HIS A 104 -1.30 -4.91 5.26
C HIS A 104 0.16 -4.90 4.84
N LEU A 105 0.42 -5.10 3.55
CA LEU A 105 1.78 -5.18 3.05
C LEU A 105 2.00 -4.11 1.99
N GLY A 106 3.04 -3.31 2.20
CA GLY A 106 3.58 -2.40 1.20
C GLY A 106 5.05 -2.73 0.94
N ILE A 107 5.67 -1.95 0.05
CA ILE A 107 7.10 -2.05 -0.27
C ILE A 107 7.80 -0.79 0.20
N LEU A 108 8.91 -0.96 0.91
CA LEU A 108 9.84 0.11 1.23
C LEU A 108 10.95 0.13 0.19
N VAL A 109 11.17 1.28 -0.44
CA VAL A 109 12.23 1.53 -1.43
C VAL A 109 13.17 2.60 -0.92
N THR A 110 14.48 2.41 -1.11
CA THR A 110 15.49 3.42 -0.78
C THR A 110 16.12 3.98 -2.05
N ILE A 111 16.01 5.29 -2.27
CA ILE A 111 16.57 6.00 -3.43
C ILE A 111 17.36 7.21 -2.96
N ALA A 112 18.65 7.26 -3.29
CA ALA A 112 19.53 8.43 -3.10
C ALA A 112 19.49 9.11 -1.72
N ASN A 113 19.15 8.37 -0.64
CA ASN A 113 18.96 8.78 0.76
C ASN A 113 17.52 9.09 1.21
N SER A 114 16.51 8.83 0.38
CA SER A 114 15.10 8.89 0.79
C SER A 114 14.50 7.49 0.85
N ASN A 115 13.67 7.25 1.88
CA ASN A 115 12.85 6.05 1.97
C ASN A 115 11.43 6.37 1.49
N LEU A 116 10.93 5.55 0.58
CA LEU A 116 9.58 5.65 0.03
C LEU A 116 8.79 4.40 0.42
N LEU A 117 7.62 4.60 0.99
CA LEU A 117 6.58 3.58 1.04
C LEU A 117 5.86 3.57 -0.32
N ILE A 118 5.68 2.38 -0.88
CA ILE A 118 4.82 2.12 -2.04
C ILE A 118 3.73 1.14 -1.62
N ASP A 119 2.48 1.55 -1.76
CA ASP A 119 1.31 0.70 -1.63
C ASP A 119 0.49 0.74 -2.91
N ALA A 120 0.64 -0.32 -3.71
CA ALA A 120 -0.07 -0.49 -4.97
C ALA A 120 -1.44 -1.17 -4.81
N SER A 121 -1.87 -1.47 -3.59
CA SER A 121 -3.06 -2.29 -3.31
C SER A 121 -4.08 -1.62 -2.39
N VAL A 122 -3.82 -0.38 -1.97
CA VAL A 122 -4.70 0.35 -1.05
C VAL A 122 -6.12 0.51 -1.59
N ASP A 123 -6.29 0.48 -2.90
CA ASP A 123 -7.59 0.53 -3.59
C ASP A 123 -8.54 -0.59 -3.15
N GLN A 124 -8.08 -1.61 -2.43
CA GLN A 124 -8.93 -2.61 -1.79
C GLN A 124 -9.91 -2.05 -0.75
N VAL A 125 -9.71 -0.82 -0.26
CA VAL A 125 -10.69 -0.14 0.60
C VAL A 125 -11.73 0.67 -0.17
N ASN A 126 -11.61 0.78 -1.50
CA ASN A 126 -12.48 1.64 -2.28
C ASN A 126 -13.93 1.21 -2.15
N SER A 127 -14.79 2.19 -1.89
CA SER A 127 -16.21 2.00 -1.67
C SER A 127 -16.94 3.28 -2.03
N PRO A 128 -17.65 3.31 -3.18
CA PRO A 128 -18.45 4.47 -3.57
C PRO A 128 -19.47 4.88 -2.50
N LYS A 129 -20.09 3.90 -1.82
CA LYS A 129 -21.04 4.14 -0.72
C LYS A 129 -20.43 4.83 0.50
N ARG A 130 -19.10 4.77 0.65
CA ARG A 130 -18.36 5.37 1.78
C ARG A 130 -17.52 6.57 1.34
N LEU A 131 -17.62 6.96 0.07
CA LEU A 131 -16.81 8.02 -0.54
C LEU A 131 -15.30 7.78 -0.38
N LEU A 132 -14.90 6.51 -0.51
CA LEU A 132 -13.50 6.09 -0.51
C LEU A 132 -13.13 5.74 -1.94
N ALA A 133 -12.29 6.57 -2.56
CA ALA A 133 -11.85 6.41 -3.94
C ALA A 133 -10.38 6.80 -4.07
N ILE A 134 -9.49 5.83 -3.86
CA ILE A 134 -8.04 5.99 -3.93
C ILE A 134 -7.54 5.32 -5.21
N GLU A 135 -6.74 6.05 -5.97
CA GLU A 135 -6.06 5.51 -7.16
C GLU A 135 -4.69 4.94 -6.77
N PRO A 136 -4.41 3.65 -7.02
CA PRO A 136 -3.10 3.10 -6.73
C PRO A 136 -2.07 3.53 -7.81
N PRO A 137 -0.77 3.60 -7.46
CA PRO A 137 -0.22 3.39 -6.12
C PRO A 137 -0.28 4.65 -5.25
N VAL A 138 -0.27 4.44 -3.93
CA VAL A 138 0.20 5.46 -2.99
C VAL A 138 1.71 5.36 -2.88
N ILE A 139 2.42 6.46 -3.13
CA ILE A 139 3.86 6.58 -2.91
C ILE A 139 4.12 7.75 -1.98
N ALA A 140 4.76 7.50 -0.83
CA ALA A 140 4.97 8.53 0.17
C ALA A 140 6.38 8.45 0.77
N PRO A 141 7.04 9.59 1.04
CA PRO A 141 8.26 9.60 1.83
C PRO A 141 7.95 9.14 3.25
N VAL A 142 8.82 8.32 3.81
CA VAL A 142 8.71 7.83 5.18
C VAL A 142 9.98 8.10 5.97
N PRO A 143 9.86 8.35 7.29
CA PRO A 143 11.03 8.53 8.13
C PRO A 143 11.87 7.24 8.17
N GLU A 144 13.18 7.36 8.41
CA GLU A 144 14.09 6.21 8.54
C GLU A 144 13.56 5.17 9.53
N GLN A 145 12.94 5.64 10.62
CA GLN A 145 12.43 4.79 11.67
C GLN A 145 11.24 3.94 11.25
N PHE A 146 10.53 4.29 10.17
CA PHE A 146 9.46 3.47 9.58
C PHE A 146 9.96 2.07 9.19
N ALA A 147 11.26 1.98 8.89
CA ALA A 147 11.94 0.78 8.48
C ALA A 147 12.27 -0.16 9.67
N THR A 148 12.50 0.39 10.85
CA THR A 148 13.15 -0.31 11.99
C THR A 148 12.30 -0.39 13.25
N ARG A 149 11.36 0.54 13.44
CA ARG A 149 10.41 0.53 14.56
C ARG A 149 9.03 0.97 14.09
N GLU A 150 8.06 0.88 14.99
CA GLU A 150 6.73 1.45 14.73
C GLU A 150 6.85 2.97 14.55
N ALA A 151 6.41 3.44 13.39
CA ALA A 151 6.30 4.86 13.06
C ALA A 151 5.13 5.04 12.10
N SER A 152 4.54 6.23 12.10
CA SER A 152 3.40 6.54 11.25
C SER A 152 3.72 7.63 10.24
N VAL A 153 3.09 7.57 9.07
CA VAL A 153 3.08 8.62 8.06
C VAL A 153 1.63 8.92 7.67
N MET A 154 1.34 10.20 7.48
CA MET A 154 0.06 10.67 6.97
C MET A 154 0.21 11.02 5.49
N VAL A 155 -0.73 10.56 4.68
CA VAL A 155 -0.75 10.80 3.23
C VAL A 155 -2.15 11.23 2.85
N GLU A 156 -2.27 12.35 2.15
CA GLU A 156 -3.53 12.76 1.52
C GLU A 156 -3.52 12.37 0.06
N GLN A 157 -4.55 11.66 -0.39
CA GLN A 157 -4.70 11.29 -1.80
C GLN A 157 -6.17 11.17 -2.18
N ASN A 158 -6.55 11.75 -3.33
CA ASN A 158 -7.92 11.72 -3.84
C ASN A 158 -8.98 12.09 -2.77
N GLN A 159 -8.70 13.14 -1.98
CA GLN A 159 -9.54 13.61 -0.86
C GLN A 159 -9.72 12.62 0.30
N CYS A 160 -8.96 11.53 0.31
CA CYS A 160 -8.87 10.62 1.44
C CYS A 160 -7.61 10.94 2.25
N LEU A 161 -7.71 10.79 3.57
CA LEU A 161 -6.55 10.81 4.46
C LEU A 161 -6.18 9.38 4.84
N LEU A 162 -4.93 9.02 4.63
CA LEU A 162 -4.37 7.71 4.93
C LEU A 162 -3.34 7.84 6.03
N ILE A 163 -3.42 7.00 7.05
CA ILE A 163 -2.42 6.89 8.11
C ILE A 163 -1.83 5.50 8.03
N TYR A 164 -0.60 5.40 7.55
CA TYR A 164 0.16 4.17 7.58
C TYR A 164 0.96 4.10 8.87
N THR A 165 0.95 2.95 9.53
CA THR A 165 1.78 2.66 10.70
C THR A 165 2.58 1.40 10.43
N SER A 166 3.91 1.50 10.41
CA SER A 166 4.78 0.34 10.20
C SER A 166 4.63 -0.67 11.35
N LYS A 167 4.74 -1.96 11.01
CA LYS A 167 4.80 -3.08 11.94
C LYS A 167 6.05 -3.94 11.69
N PRO A 168 7.26 -3.39 11.90
CA PRO A 168 8.50 -4.15 11.67
C PRO A 168 8.54 -5.42 12.52
N GLY A 169 9.13 -6.48 11.98
CA GLY A 169 9.21 -7.80 12.65
C GLY A 169 7.97 -8.67 12.48
N ASN A 170 6.86 -8.16 11.95
CA ASN A 170 5.72 -9.00 11.57
C ASN A 170 5.95 -9.69 10.22
N ASP A 171 6.81 -10.71 10.19
CA ASP A 171 7.16 -11.47 8.98
C ASP A 171 6.17 -12.60 8.66
N SER A 172 5.03 -12.68 9.35
CA SER A 172 4.05 -13.78 9.18
C SER A 172 3.47 -13.88 7.77
N PHE A 173 3.46 -12.78 6.99
CA PHE A 173 3.05 -12.80 5.57
C PHE A 173 3.88 -13.77 4.73
N ARG A 174 5.12 -14.07 5.14
CA ARG A 174 6.03 -14.96 4.39
C ARG A 174 5.53 -16.39 4.29
N GLN A 175 4.68 -16.81 5.22
CA GLN A 175 4.12 -18.15 5.28
C GLN A 175 2.83 -18.28 4.44
N THR A 176 2.34 -17.18 3.86
CA THR A 176 1.09 -17.20 3.08
C THR A 176 1.32 -17.77 1.68
N PRO A 177 0.33 -18.50 1.11
CA PRO A 177 0.43 -19.02 -0.26
C PRO A 177 0.75 -17.94 -1.30
N ALA A 178 0.14 -16.75 -1.16
CA ALA A 178 0.38 -15.63 -2.05
C ALA A 178 1.84 -15.14 -2.05
N TRP A 179 2.54 -15.24 -0.91
CA TRP A 179 3.96 -14.85 -0.84
C TRP A 179 4.91 -15.92 -1.40
N MET A 180 4.54 -17.19 -1.23
CA MET A 180 5.31 -18.34 -1.73
C MET A 180 5.16 -18.52 -3.25
N HIS A 181 4.14 -17.91 -3.86
CA HIS A 181 3.97 -17.90 -5.30
C HIS A 181 5.09 -17.12 -6.01
N SER A 182 5.54 -17.66 -7.14
CA SER A 182 6.51 -17.03 -8.02
C SER A 182 5.78 -16.40 -9.20
N PHE A 183 5.87 -15.08 -9.33
CA PHE A 183 5.33 -14.36 -10.48
C PHE A 183 6.37 -14.21 -11.59
N ALA A 184 5.93 -13.84 -12.79
CA ALA A 184 6.79 -13.56 -13.94
C ALA A 184 6.99 -12.03 -14.11
N PRO A 185 8.00 -11.41 -13.46
CA PRO A 185 8.19 -9.96 -13.47
C PRO A 185 8.49 -9.38 -14.87
N LYS A 186 9.00 -10.21 -15.79
CA LYS A 186 9.33 -9.81 -17.17
C LYS A 186 8.15 -9.19 -17.91
N ILE A 187 6.93 -9.70 -17.72
CA ILE A 187 5.72 -9.17 -18.37
C ILE A 187 5.50 -7.70 -17.96
N ILE A 188 5.74 -7.36 -16.70
CA ILE A 188 5.63 -5.98 -16.21
C ILE A 188 6.72 -5.10 -16.83
N LEU A 189 7.96 -5.59 -16.88
CA LEU A 189 9.09 -4.85 -17.44
C LEU A 189 8.93 -4.60 -18.94
N GLU A 190 8.41 -5.57 -19.70
CA GLU A 190 8.05 -5.45 -21.11
C GLU A 190 6.98 -4.36 -21.31
N ARG A 191 5.87 -4.43 -20.55
CA ARG A 191 4.77 -3.45 -20.62
C ARG A 191 5.21 -2.04 -20.21
N ALA A 192 6.19 -1.94 -19.31
CA ALA A 192 6.77 -0.67 -18.88
C ALA A 192 7.82 -0.12 -19.87
N GLY A 193 8.18 -0.86 -20.93
CA GLY A 193 9.24 -0.48 -21.87
C GLY A 193 10.64 -0.49 -21.25
N LEU A 194 10.85 -1.28 -20.18
CA LEU A 194 12.09 -1.32 -19.40
C LEU A 194 12.97 -2.54 -19.72
N LEU A 195 12.44 -3.48 -20.50
CA LEU A 195 13.25 -4.47 -21.22
C LEU A 195 13.72 -3.81 -22.53
N ASN A 196 15.03 -3.80 -22.74
CA ASN A 196 15.57 -3.41 -24.04
C ASN A 196 14.90 -4.32 -25.10
N PRO A 197 14.49 -3.79 -26.27
CA PRO A 197 14.24 -4.68 -27.39
C PRO A 197 15.53 -5.48 -27.58
N VAL A 198 15.41 -6.81 -27.61
CA VAL A 198 16.46 -7.64 -28.18
C VAL A 198 16.63 -7.11 -29.60
N GLN A 199 17.70 -6.35 -29.84
CA GLN A 199 18.15 -6.11 -31.19
C GLN A 199 18.59 -7.48 -31.71
N VAL A 200 17.68 -8.13 -32.45
CA VAL A 200 18.01 -9.26 -33.32
C VAL A 200 18.60 -8.68 -34.59
#